data_AF-A0A1H9M8H6-F1
#
_entry.id   AF-A0A1H9M8H6-F1
#
_cell.length_a   1.000
_cell.length_b   1.000
_cell.length_c   1.000
_cell.angle_alpha   90.00
_cell.angle_beta   90.00
_cell.angle_gamma   90.00
#
_symmetry.space_group_name_H-M   'P 1'
#
loop_
_entity.id
_entity.type
_entity.pdbx_description
1 polymer ?
#
loop_
_entity_poly.entity_id
_entity_poly.type
_entity_poly.pdbx_seq_one_letter_code
_entity_poly.pdbx_strand_id
1 'polypeptide(L)'
;MTLTPTFQPSAGLLQAAYAHCVGLANALLARDGRLDPALFLVGQPTQGQDFQSCRMAGAGVQAMRNFHASDEALGKLPAFIRASLTPSSREYATLLPQIGPVVLALHLFPAALALQEQAAPVEGSTPLVHPDGRQEYLVAAFHTSHGIDMALCPLLRDGNGQIAAQTVPLELLHSLPQSA
;
A
#
# COMPACT_ATOMS: atom_id res chain seq x y z
N MET A 1 7.49 21.67 25.93
CA MET A 1 7.30 20.53 25.01
C MET A 1 6.27 20.95 23.99
N THR A 2 6.69 21.31 22.78
CA THR A 2 5.80 21.64 21.68
C THR A 2 5.30 20.31 21.12
N LEU A 3 4.01 20.00 21.32
CA LEU A 3 3.35 18.90 20.65
C LEU A 3 3.43 19.20 19.15
N THR A 4 4.29 18.51 18.42
CA THR A 4 4.31 18.58 16.96
C THR A 4 2.92 18.14 16.51
N PRO A 5 2.14 18.97 15.80
CA PRO A 5 0.83 18.54 15.33
C PRO A 5 1.02 17.29 14.47
N THR A 6 0.43 16.18 14.88
CA THR A 6 0.34 14.96 14.07
C THR A 6 -0.42 15.34 12.81
N PHE A 7 0.29 15.37 11.68
CA PHE A 7 -0.31 15.62 10.38
C PHE A 7 -1.27 14.47 10.06
N GLN A 8 -2.55 14.80 9.91
CA GLN A 8 -3.55 13.85 9.44
C GLN A 8 -3.64 13.95 7.91
N PRO A 9 -3.32 12.88 7.17
CA PRO A 9 -3.42 12.91 5.71
C PRO A 9 -4.87 13.11 5.28
N SER A 10 -5.10 14.01 4.31
CA SER A 10 -6.42 14.22 3.72
C SER A 10 -6.86 12.99 2.92
N ALA A 11 -8.16 12.80 2.74
CA ALA A 11 -8.69 11.71 1.90
C ALA A 11 -8.12 11.79 0.47
N GLY A 12 -7.97 13.00 -0.07
CA GLY A 12 -7.33 13.22 -1.38
C GLY A 12 -5.87 12.79 -1.43
N LEU A 13 -5.09 13.07 -0.38
CA LEU A 13 -3.71 12.60 -0.26
C LEU A 13 -3.64 11.07 -0.17
N LEU A 14 -4.49 10.45 0.64
CA LEU A 14 -4.57 8.99 0.76
C LEU A 14 -4.90 8.33 -0.60
N GLN A 15 -5.92 8.85 -1.31
CA GLN A 15 -6.32 8.37 -2.62
C GLN A 15 -5.21 8.52 -3.67
N ALA A 16 -4.50 9.66 -3.66
CA ALA A 16 -3.42 9.91 -4.59
C ALA A 16 -2.21 8.99 -4.33
N ALA A 17 -1.80 8.86 -3.06
CA ALA A 17 -0.73 7.95 -2.65
C ALA A 17 -1.06 6.50 -3.01
N TYR A 18 -2.29 6.07 -2.73
CA TYR A 18 -2.81 4.76 -3.10
C TYR A 18 -2.68 4.50 -4.60
N ALA A 19 -3.29 5.36 -5.42
CA ALA A 19 -3.32 5.18 -6.87
C ALA A 19 -1.91 5.18 -7.46
N HIS A 20 -1.02 6.04 -6.94
CA HIS A 20 0.37 6.09 -7.39
C HIS A 20 1.14 4.82 -7.03
N CYS A 21 1.04 4.32 -5.80
CA CYS A 21 1.72 3.10 -5.39
C CYS A 21 1.18 1.86 -6.10
N VAL A 22 -0.14 1.76 -6.31
CA VAL A 22 -0.73 0.68 -7.13
C VAL A 22 -0.27 0.79 -8.58
N GLY A 23 -0.14 2.00 -9.14
CA GLY A 23 0.44 2.21 -10.45
C GLY A 23 1.88 1.69 -10.55
N LEU A 24 2.71 1.93 -9.53
CA LEU A 24 4.06 1.34 -9.47
C LEU A 24 4.04 -0.18 -9.34
N ALA A 25 3.14 -0.73 -8.51
CA ALA A 25 2.95 -2.17 -8.39
C ALA A 25 2.54 -2.80 -9.72
N ASN A 26 1.66 -2.15 -10.50
CA ASN A 26 1.28 -2.58 -11.84
C ASN A 26 2.46 -2.53 -12.82
N ALA A 27 3.29 -1.50 -12.76
CA ALA A 27 4.50 -1.43 -13.57
C ALA A 27 5.47 -2.59 -13.22
N LEU A 28 5.59 -2.95 -11.94
CA LEU A 28 6.39 -4.10 -11.51
C LEU A 28 5.77 -5.43 -11.95
N LEU A 29 4.45 -5.60 -11.80
CA LEU A 29 3.70 -6.77 -12.30
C LEU A 29 3.90 -6.97 -13.81
N ALA A 30 3.77 -5.89 -14.59
CA ALA A 30 3.94 -5.94 -16.04
C ALA A 30 5.37 -6.33 -16.45
N ARG A 31 6.39 -5.89 -15.68
CA ARG A 31 7.79 -6.19 -15.97
C ARG A 31 8.21 -7.60 -15.53
N ASP A 32 7.82 -7.99 -14.32
CA ASP A 32 8.37 -9.17 -13.64
C ASP A 32 7.39 -10.35 -13.61
N GLY A 33 6.14 -10.15 -14.05
CA GLY A 33 5.06 -11.15 -14.06
C GLY A 33 4.53 -11.52 -12.67
N ARG A 34 5.12 -10.95 -11.62
CA ARG A 34 4.77 -11.16 -10.21
C ARG A 34 5.09 -9.91 -9.41
N LEU A 35 4.40 -9.75 -8.28
CA LEU A 35 4.67 -8.69 -7.32
C LEU A 35 5.11 -9.31 -6.00
N ASP A 36 6.38 -9.10 -5.65
CA ASP A 36 6.81 -9.32 -4.26
C ASP A 36 6.12 -8.26 -3.37
N PRO A 37 5.80 -8.58 -2.10
CA PRO A 37 5.32 -7.57 -1.15
C PRO A 37 6.20 -6.32 -1.14
N ALA A 38 5.58 -5.15 -1.05
CA ALA A 38 6.24 -3.86 -1.15
C ALA A 38 5.70 -2.89 -0.11
N LEU A 39 6.59 -2.13 0.53
CA LEU A 39 6.24 -1.03 1.43
C LEU A 39 6.63 0.27 0.76
N PHE A 40 5.73 1.25 0.77
CA PHE A 40 5.99 2.59 0.28
C PHE A 40 5.81 3.56 1.44
N LEU A 41 6.83 4.36 1.71
CA LEU A 41 6.75 5.41 2.73
C LEU A 41 6.55 6.74 2.01
N VAL A 42 5.49 7.45 2.38
CA VAL A 42 5.05 8.68 1.75
C VAL A 42 5.30 9.84 2.69
N GLY A 43 6.08 10.80 2.23
CA GLY A 43 6.37 12.03 2.95
C GLY A 43 5.27 13.08 2.82
N GLN A 44 5.27 14.05 3.74
CA GLN A 44 4.38 15.20 3.69
C GLN A 44 4.62 16.03 2.41
N PRO A 45 3.55 16.50 1.73
CA PRO A 45 3.68 17.39 0.57
C PRO A 45 4.38 18.69 0.94
N THR A 46 5.23 19.21 0.06
CA THR A 46 6.10 20.35 0.41
C THR A 46 5.37 21.69 0.48
N GLN A 47 4.35 22.00 -0.35
CA GLN A 47 3.40 23.13 -0.20
C GLN A 47 2.20 23.00 -1.16
N GLY A 48 0.97 23.29 -0.70
CA GLY A 48 -0.20 23.77 -1.48
C GLY A 48 -0.79 22.89 -2.61
N GLN A 49 -0.13 21.81 -3.01
CA GLN A 49 -0.64 20.84 -3.98
C GLN A 49 -0.34 19.42 -3.49
N ASP A 50 -1.37 18.81 -2.91
CA ASP A 50 -1.30 17.61 -2.07
C ASP A 50 -0.71 16.37 -2.75
N PHE A 51 -0.79 16.24 -4.08
CA PHE A 51 -0.41 15.00 -4.78
C PHE A 51 0.95 15.06 -5.51
N GLN A 52 1.32 16.19 -6.13
CA GLN A 52 2.51 16.24 -7.00
C GLN A 52 3.83 16.37 -6.25
N SER A 53 3.77 16.77 -4.98
CA SER A 53 4.95 17.11 -4.19
C SER A 53 5.37 16.02 -3.19
N CYS A 54 4.59 14.95 -3.06
CA CYS A 54 4.92 13.83 -2.18
C CYS A 54 6.12 13.04 -2.72
N ARG A 55 7.10 12.81 -1.85
CA ARG A 55 8.26 11.95 -2.13
C ARG A 55 8.02 10.56 -1.55
N MET A 56 8.44 9.53 -2.30
CA MET A 56 8.36 8.14 -1.85
C MET A 56 9.73 7.52 -1.66
N ALA A 57 9.86 6.69 -0.62
CA ALA A 57 11.12 5.99 -0.35
C ALA A 57 11.16 4.66 -1.10
N GLY A 58 12.19 4.46 -1.93
CA GLY A 58 12.41 3.20 -2.66
C GLY A 58 12.94 2.03 -1.81
N ALA A 59 13.36 2.28 -0.57
CA ALA A 59 13.92 1.25 0.32
C ALA A 59 12.91 0.18 0.74
N GLY A 60 11.61 0.43 0.61
CA GLY A 60 10.60 -0.46 1.17
C GLY A 60 10.44 -1.79 0.43
N VAL A 61 10.75 -1.90 -0.87
CA VAL A 61 10.77 -3.21 -1.57
C VAL A 61 11.84 -4.14 -0.96
N GLN A 62 13.02 -3.59 -0.67
CA GLN A 62 14.10 -4.37 -0.04
C GLN A 62 13.77 -4.71 1.42
N ALA A 63 13.17 -3.78 2.16
CA ALA A 63 12.71 -4.04 3.53
C ALA A 63 11.68 -5.18 3.56
N MET A 64 10.72 -5.19 2.63
CA MET A 64 9.70 -6.25 2.58
C MET A 64 10.27 -7.62 2.25
N ARG A 65 11.22 -7.73 1.32
CA ARG A 65 11.92 -8.99 1.06
C ARG A 65 12.56 -9.56 2.33
N ASN A 66 13.11 -8.70 3.19
CA ASN A 66 13.66 -9.12 4.48
C ASN A 66 12.57 -9.56 5.45
N PHE A 67 11.43 -8.87 5.49
CA PHE A 67 10.32 -9.20 6.39
C PHE A 67 9.55 -10.45 5.98
N HIS A 68 9.41 -10.75 4.68
CA HIS A 68 8.76 -11.97 4.20
C HIS A 68 9.71 -13.17 4.10
N ALA A 69 10.99 -13.01 4.43
CA ALA A 69 11.95 -14.12 4.42
C ALA A 69 11.69 -15.15 5.55
N SER A 70 11.02 -14.76 6.63
CA SER A 70 10.63 -15.65 7.72
C SER A 70 9.47 -15.09 8.55
N ASP A 71 8.74 -15.97 9.24
CA ASP A 71 7.65 -15.57 10.15
C ASP A 71 8.13 -14.64 11.26
N GLU A 72 9.35 -14.87 11.78
CA GLU A 72 9.96 -14.01 12.79
C GLU A 72 10.19 -12.59 12.25
N ALA A 73 10.65 -12.47 11.01
CA ALA A 73 10.82 -11.17 10.38
C ALA A 73 9.46 -10.52 10.10
N LEU A 74 8.47 -11.29 9.64
CA LEU A 74 7.13 -10.79 9.38
C LEU A 74 6.49 -10.19 10.65
N GLY A 75 6.70 -10.82 11.81
CA GLY A 75 6.26 -10.30 13.11
C GLY A 75 6.87 -8.95 13.49
N LYS A 76 8.00 -8.56 12.90
CA LYS A 76 8.68 -7.27 13.15
C LYS A 76 8.21 -6.15 12.21
N LEU A 77 7.52 -6.47 11.11
CA LEU A 77 7.04 -5.48 10.15
C LEU A 77 6.14 -4.40 10.78
N PRO A 78 5.14 -4.73 11.63
CA PRO A 78 4.30 -3.70 12.25
C PRO A 78 5.09 -2.73 13.12
N ALA A 79 6.11 -3.21 13.84
CA ALA A 79 6.98 -2.38 14.66
C ALA A 79 7.85 -1.46 13.81
N PHE A 80 8.39 -1.95 12.70
CA PHE A 80 9.15 -1.15 11.74
C PHE A 80 8.30 -0.03 11.13
N ILE A 81 7.09 -0.35 10.68
CA ILE A 81 6.15 0.64 10.13
C ILE A 81 5.82 1.70 11.18
N ARG A 82 5.50 1.28 12.41
CA ARG A 82 5.22 2.20 13.52
C ARG A 82 6.41 3.12 13.80
N ALA A 83 7.62 2.58 13.86
CA ALA A 83 8.83 3.37 14.06
C ALA A 83 8.99 4.40 12.92
N SER A 84 8.82 3.98 11.67
CA SER A 84 8.93 4.86 10.49
C SER A 84 7.94 6.04 10.49
N LEU A 85 6.80 5.91 11.19
CA LEU A 85 5.78 6.96 11.35
C LEU A 85 5.91 7.76 12.66
N THR A 86 6.85 7.42 13.54
CA THR A 86 7.01 8.03 14.86
C THR A 86 8.15 9.06 14.84
N PRO A 87 7.89 10.37 15.00
CA PRO A 87 8.93 11.41 14.86
C PRO A 87 10.16 11.27 15.75
N SER A 88 10.00 10.61 16.91
CA SER A 88 11.09 10.38 17.86
C SER A 88 11.92 9.12 17.60
N SER A 89 11.55 8.30 16.61
CA SER A 89 12.25 7.05 16.33
C SER A 89 13.52 7.28 15.50
N ARG A 90 14.45 6.32 15.59
CA ARG A 90 15.65 6.30 14.77
C ARG A 90 15.32 6.09 13.29
N GLU A 91 14.34 5.22 13.00
CA GLU A 91 13.85 4.92 11.66
C GLU A 91 13.32 6.18 10.99
N TYR A 92 12.48 6.96 11.68
CA TYR A 92 11.96 8.22 11.18
C TYR A 92 13.10 9.22 10.90
N ALA A 93 14.03 9.38 11.84
CA ALA A 93 15.18 10.27 11.66
C ALA A 93 16.03 9.91 10.43
N THR A 94 16.11 8.61 10.10
CA THR A 94 16.84 8.10 8.92
C THR A 94 16.10 8.40 7.61
N LEU A 95 14.77 8.40 7.64
CA LEU A 95 13.90 8.62 6.48
C LEU A 95 13.65 10.11 6.20
N LEU A 96 13.65 10.94 7.23
CA LEU A 96 13.40 12.38 7.18
C LEU A 96 14.21 13.11 6.08
N PRO A 97 15.54 12.92 5.93
CA PRO A 97 16.29 13.59 4.86
C PRO A 97 15.98 13.09 3.45
N GLN A 98 15.40 11.89 3.31
CA GLN A 98 15.15 11.27 2.01
C GLN A 98 13.79 11.67 1.44
N ILE A 99 12.75 11.62 2.29
CA ILE A 99 11.35 11.80 1.87
C ILE A 99 10.61 12.88 2.64
N GLY A 100 11.21 13.51 3.64
CA GLY A 100 10.53 14.44 4.54
C GLY A 100 9.77 13.73 5.65
N PRO A 101 8.94 14.45 6.43
CA PRO A 101 8.12 13.88 7.48
C PRO A 101 7.24 12.76 6.92
N VAL A 102 7.42 11.53 7.38
CA VAL A 102 6.61 10.41 6.90
C VAL A 102 5.22 10.51 7.50
N VAL A 103 4.20 10.49 6.65
CA VAL A 103 2.79 10.67 7.04
C VAL A 103 1.92 9.45 6.75
N LEU A 104 2.39 8.58 5.85
CA LEU A 104 1.70 7.37 5.45
C LEU A 104 2.73 6.29 5.10
N ALA A 105 2.42 5.06 5.48
CA ALA A 105 3.11 3.87 5.02
C ALA A 105 2.09 2.97 4.30
N LEU A 106 2.31 2.68 3.02
CA LEU A 106 1.44 1.82 2.23
C LEU A 106 2.12 0.47 2.00
N HIS A 107 1.56 -0.58 2.60
CA HIS A 107 2.03 -1.94 2.43
C HIS A 107 1.17 -2.66 1.38
N LEU A 108 1.76 -2.96 0.23
CA LEU A 108 1.15 -3.68 -0.88
C LEU A 108 1.61 -5.14 -0.87
N PHE A 109 0.70 -6.10 -0.86
CA PHE A 109 1.05 -7.51 -0.93
C PHE A 109 -0.02 -8.35 -1.64
N PRO A 110 0.36 -9.38 -2.40
CA PRO A 110 -0.60 -10.28 -3.02
C PRO A 110 -1.28 -11.15 -1.95
N ALA A 111 -2.58 -11.39 -2.13
CA ALA A 111 -3.35 -12.34 -1.34
C ALA A 111 -4.38 -13.06 -2.21
N ALA A 112 -4.66 -14.33 -1.88
CA ALA A 112 -5.74 -15.09 -2.49
C ALA A 112 -6.89 -15.20 -1.47
N LEU A 113 -8.05 -14.63 -1.81
CA LEU A 113 -9.21 -14.59 -0.93
C LEU A 113 -10.36 -15.41 -1.52
N ALA A 114 -11.18 -15.99 -0.65
CA ALA A 114 -12.43 -16.60 -1.10
C ALA A 114 -13.28 -15.54 -1.80
N LEU A 115 -13.89 -15.88 -2.95
CA LEU A 115 -14.76 -14.98 -3.71
C LEU A 115 -15.84 -14.39 -2.80
N GLN A 116 -15.65 -13.16 -2.35
CA GLN A 116 -16.66 -12.34 -1.71
C GLN A 116 -16.87 -11.13 -2.61
N GLU A 117 -18.09 -11.03 -3.13
CA GLU A 117 -18.64 -9.93 -3.94
C GLU A 117 -17.66 -9.24 -4.90
N GLN A 118 -17.75 -9.64 -6.17
CA GLN A 118 -16.96 -9.09 -7.26
C GLN A 118 -17.20 -7.58 -7.42
N ALA A 119 -16.13 -6.79 -7.44
CA ALA A 119 -16.13 -5.57 -8.23
C ALA A 119 -16.41 -5.99 -9.69
N ALA A 120 -17.36 -5.33 -10.35
CA ALA A 120 -17.70 -5.65 -11.73
C ALA A 120 -16.40 -5.62 -12.58
N PRO A 121 -16.07 -6.72 -13.28
CA PRO A 121 -14.85 -6.77 -14.07
C PRO A 121 -14.88 -5.64 -15.10
N VAL A 122 -13.72 -5.00 -15.32
CA VAL A 122 -13.57 -4.06 -16.44
C VAL A 122 -13.85 -4.82 -17.72
N GLU A 123 -14.61 -4.21 -18.63
CA GLU A 123 -14.97 -4.82 -19.91
C GLU A 123 -13.70 -5.35 -20.63
N GLY A 124 -13.72 -6.63 -21.01
CA GLY A 124 -12.57 -7.29 -21.66
C GLY A 124 -11.48 -7.82 -20.71
N SER A 125 -11.70 -7.78 -19.39
CA SER A 125 -10.80 -8.38 -18.40
C SER A 125 -11.45 -9.52 -17.63
N THR A 126 -10.64 -10.45 -17.15
CA THR A 126 -11.06 -11.61 -16.34
C THR A 126 -10.36 -11.58 -14.98
N PRO A 127 -11.05 -11.87 -13.86
CA PRO A 127 -10.39 -12.00 -12.58
C PRO A 127 -9.30 -13.06 -12.59
N LEU A 128 -8.16 -12.76 -11.96
CA LEU A 128 -7.11 -13.74 -11.75
C LEU A 128 -7.52 -14.67 -10.61
N VAL A 129 -7.51 -15.97 -10.89
CA VAL A 129 -7.92 -17.01 -9.94
C VAL A 129 -6.73 -17.93 -9.69
N HIS A 130 -6.39 -18.08 -8.41
CA HIS A 130 -5.35 -18.98 -7.93
C HIS A 130 -5.79 -20.45 -8.15
N PRO A 131 -4.86 -21.43 -8.30
CA PRO A 131 -5.22 -22.82 -8.58
C PRO A 131 -6.17 -23.50 -7.60
N ASP A 132 -6.31 -22.99 -6.38
CA ASP A 132 -7.26 -23.47 -5.37
C ASP A 132 -8.66 -22.84 -5.47
N GLY A 133 -8.92 -22.05 -6.52
CA GLY A 133 -10.22 -21.43 -6.80
C GLY A 133 -10.46 -20.09 -6.11
N ARG A 134 -9.49 -19.57 -5.33
CA ARG A 134 -9.57 -18.24 -4.72
C ARG A 134 -9.20 -17.15 -5.71
N GLN A 135 -9.84 -15.99 -5.62
CA GLN A 135 -9.48 -14.84 -6.45
C GLN A 135 -8.23 -14.17 -5.89
N GLU A 136 -7.33 -13.77 -6.77
CA GLU A 136 -6.13 -13.02 -6.41
C GLU A 136 -6.41 -11.52 -6.34
N TYR A 137 -5.87 -10.90 -5.29
CA TYR A 137 -5.95 -9.48 -5.01
C TYR A 137 -4.57 -8.95 -4.69
N LEU A 138 -4.35 -7.69 -5.03
CA LEU A 138 -3.35 -6.87 -4.40
C LEU A 138 -3.98 -6.17 -3.20
N VAL A 139 -3.57 -6.54 -1.99
CA VAL A 139 -4.00 -5.87 -0.76
C VAL A 139 -3.15 -4.63 -0.58
N ALA A 140 -3.79 -3.48 -0.37
CA ALA A 140 -3.13 -2.23 0.00
C ALA A 140 -3.49 -1.84 1.43
N ALA A 141 -2.57 -2.02 2.37
CA ALA A 141 -2.73 -1.64 3.77
C ALA A 141 -2.14 -0.25 4.03
N PHE A 142 -2.98 0.67 4.51
CA PHE A 142 -2.69 2.06 4.80
C PHE A 142 -2.36 2.23 6.27
N HIS A 143 -1.09 2.41 6.60
CA HIS A 143 -0.66 2.66 7.95
C HIS A 143 -0.48 4.16 8.16
N THR A 144 -1.28 4.73 9.06
CA THR A 144 -1.15 6.13 9.52
C THR A 144 -0.82 6.17 11.00
N SER A 145 -0.58 7.36 11.54
CA SER A 145 -0.49 7.55 13.00
C SER A 145 -1.78 7.20 13.77
N HIS A 146 -2.91 7.06 13.07
CA HIS A 146 -4.23 6.89 13.67
C HIS A 146 -4.79 5.47 13.54
N GLY A 147 -4.26 4.65 12.63
CA GLY A 147 -4.80 3.33 12.40
C GLY A 147 -4.29 2.67 11.13
N ILE A 148 -4.92 1.55 10.81
CA ILE A 148 -4.66 0.76 9.61
C ILE A 148 -5.98 0.59 8.86
N ASP A 149 -6.02 1.05 7.61
CA ASP A 149 -7.11 0.78 6.68
C ASP A 149 -6.61 -0.16 5.58
N MET A 150 -7.52 -0.82 4.86
CA MET A 150 -7.16 -1.77 3.80
C MET A 150 -8.05 -1.61 2.57
N ALA A 151 -7.41 -1.67 1.40
CA ALA A 151 -8.07 -1.81 0.10
C ALA A 151 -7.77 -3.17 -0.52
N LEU A 152 -8.77 -3.79 -1.13
CA LEU A 152 -8.59 -4.93 -2.01
C LEU A 152 -8.61 -4.44 -3.45
N CYS A 153 -7.51 -4.64 -4.17
CA CYS A 153 -7.40 -4.31 -5.59
C CYS A 153 -7.47 -5.64 -6.36
N PRO A 154 -8.58 -5.97 -7.03
CA PRO A 154 -8.68 -7.19 -7.82
C PRO A 154 -7.53 -7.29 -8.82
N LEU A 155 -6.83 -8.42 -8.86
CA LEU A 155 -5.91 -8.70 -9.97
C LEU A 155 -6.74 -9.21 -11.14
N LEU A 156 -6.62 -8.52 -12.27
CA LEU A 156 -7.34 -8.84 -13.50
C LEU A 156 -6.34 -9.19 -14.59
N ARG A 157 -6.74 -10.12 -15.46
CA ARG A 157 -6.03 -10.49 -16.68
C ARG A 157 -6.77 -9.93 -17.89
N ASP A 158 -6.09 -9.15 -18.72
CA ASP A 158 -6.64 -8.63 -19.96
C ASP A 158 -6.64 -9.67 -21.09
N GLY A 159 -7.23 -9.32 -22.24
CA GLY A 159 -7.27 -10.19 -23.43
C GLY A 159 -5.90 -10.52 -24.04
N ASN A 160 -4.84 -9.79 -23.68
CA ASN A 160 -3.46 -10.06 -24.08
C ASN A 160 -2.71 -10.92 -23.05
N GLY A 161 -3.37 -11.32 -21.96
CA GLY A 161 -2.79 -12.09 -20.88
C GLY A 161 -2.01 -11.26 -19.85
N GLN A 162 -1.99 -9.93 -19.96
CA GLN A 162 -1.33 -9.05 -18.99
C GLN A 162 -2.13 -8.97 -17.70
N ILE A 163 -1.42 -8.99 -16.57
CA ILE A 163 -2.02 -8.92 -15.23
C ILE A 163 -1.85 -7.49 -14.69
N ALA A 164 -2.93 -6.91 -14.17
CA ALA A 164 -2.89 -5.64 -13.47
C ALA A 164 -3.87 -5.63 -12.29
N ALA A 165 -3.48 -4.94 -11.22
CA ALA A 165 -4.37 -4.58 -10.13
C ALA A 165 -5.31 -3.45 -10.55
N GLN A 166 -6.60 -3.62 -10.29
CA GLN A 166 -7.60 -2.58 -10.48
C GLN A 166 -7.66 -1.69 -9.23
N THR A 167 -7.31 -0.41 -9.39
CA THR A 167 -7.48 0.61 -8.35
C THR A 167 -8.96 0.93 -8.17
N VAL A 168 -9.46 0.89 -6.93
CA VAL A 168 -10.84 1.28 -6.58
C VAL A 168 -10.84 2.55 -5.72
N PRO A 169 -11.77 3.50 -5.90
CA PRO A 169 -11.86 4.67 -5.01
C PRO A 169 -11.90 4.24 -3.53
N LEU A 170 -11.07 4.85 -2.68
CA LEU A 170 -11.01 4.53 -1.25
C LEU A 170 -12.35 4.77 -0.54
N GLU A 171 -13.15 5.72 -1.04
CA GLU A 171 -14.50 6.01 -0.54
C GLU A 171 -15.48 4.84 -0.72
N LEU A 172 -15.17 3.92 -1.64
CA LEU A 172 -15.95 2.70 -1.89
C LEU A 172 -15.44 1.50 -1.10
N LEU A 173 -14.34 1.65 -0.36
CA LEU A 173 -13.88 0.63 0.57
C LEU A 173 -14.70 0.75 1.84
N HIS A 174 -15.67 -0.14 1.98
CA HIS A 174 -16.27 -0.40 3.28
C HIS A 174 -15.13 -0.77 4.23
N SER A 175 -14.99 -0.01 5.31
CA SER A 175 -14.08 -0.33 6.41
C SER A 175 -14.29 -1.81 6.73
N LEU A 176 -13.27 -2.65 6.54
CA LEU A 176 -13.33 -4.01 7.05
C LEU A 176 -13.68 -3.88 8.53
N PRO A 177 -14.73 -4.59 9.02
CA PRO A 177 -15.22 -4.39 10.37
C PRO A 177 -14.04 -4.49 11.32
N GLN A 178 -13.76 -3.39 12.02
CA GLN A 178 -12.82 -3.42 13.14
C GLN A 178 -13.40 -4.45 14.09
N SER A 179 -12.73 -5.60 14.21
CA SER A 179 -13.16 -6.64 15.12
C SER A 179 -13.21 -6.03 16.51
N ALA A 180 -14.42 -6.00 17.09
CA ALA A 180 -14.71 -5.51 18.43
C ALA A 180 -13.98 -6.32 19.51
#